data_AF-A0AAU4D0Z5-F1
#
_entry.id   AF-A0AAU4D0Z5-F1
#
_cell.length_a   1.000
_cell.length_b   1.000
_cell.length_c   1.000
_cell.angle_alpha   90.00
_cell.angle_beta   90.00
_cell.angle_gamma   90.00
#
_symmetry.space_group_name_H-M   'P 1'
#
loop_
_entity.id
_entity.type
_entity.pdbx_description
1 polymer ?
#
loop_
_entity_poly.entity_id
_entity_poly.type
_entity_poly.pdbx_seq_one_letter_code
_entity_poly.pdbx_strand_id
1 'polypeptide(L)'
;MERDRFRSVRRDGDALEAFLTDPADGLFRIPICASGRPLRPAADGWERQLDWYPADFPPPYAHQAEAFARLTSKDGHQPEPTLVTTGTGSGKTESCG
;
A
#
# COMPACT_ATOMS: atom_id res chain seq x y z
N MET A 1 16.76 20.45 -44.72
CA MET A 1 16.18 19.17 -44.25
C MET A 1 16.44 19.07 -42.76
N GLU A 2 15.40 19.38 -41.98
CA GLU A 2 15.14 19.15 -40.54
C GLU A 2 16.30 18.93 -39.55
N ARG A 3 16.62 19.98 -38.78
CA ARG A 3 17.25 19.88 -37.45
C ARG A 3 16.73 20.98 -36.53
N ASP A 4 15.43 20.98 -36.23
CA ASP A 4 14.81 21.97 -35.32
C ASP A 4 13.56 21.40 -34.64
N ARG A 5 13.71 20.36 -33.79
CA ARG A 5 12.59 19.82 -32.99
C ARG A 5 12.99 19.14 -31.67
N PHE A 6 14.09 19.55 -31.03
CA PHE A 6 14.51 18.93 -29.77
C PHE A 6 14.94 19.94 -28.70
N ARG A 7 14.00 20.81 -28.27
CA ARG A 7 14.24 21.70 -27.11
C ARG A 7 13.09 21.83 -26.11
N SER A 8 12.06 20.98 -26.19
CA SER A 8 10.87 21.11 -25.32
C SER A 8 10.62 19.96 -24.33
N VAL A 9 11.53 19.00 -24.17
CA VAL A 9 11.29 17.81 -23.32
C VAL A 9 11.94 17.93 -21.93
N ARG A 10 12.68 19.01 -21.65
CA ARG A 10 13.48 19.14 -20.42
C ARG A 10 12.79 19.87 -19.24
N ARG A 11 11.59 20.44 -19.42
CA ARG A 11 10.91 21.19 -18.34
C ARG A 11 9.91 20.38 -17.51
N ASP A 12 9.41 19.26 -18.03
CA ASP A 12 8.35 18.51 -17.36
C ASP A 12 8.88 17.58 -16.26
N GLY A 13 10.12 17.11 -16.38
CA GLY A 13 10.77 16.26 -15.37
C GLY A 13 11.00 16.99 -14.06
N ASP A 14 11.56 18.20 -14.14
CA ASP A 14 11.88 19.02 -12.96
C ASP A 14 10.60 19.46 -12.20
N ALA A 15 9.51 19.75 -12.94
CA ALA A 15 8.22 20.11 -12.35
C ALA A 15 7.54 18.90 -11.67
N LEU A 16 7.65 17.72 -12.26
CA LEU A 16 7.14 16.48 -11.67
C LEU A 16 7.93 16.08 -10.42
N GLU A 17 9.25 16.20 -10.45
CA GLU A 17 10.10 15.91 -9.30
C GLU A 17 9.85 16.88 -8.14
N ALA A 18 9.71 18.18 -8.44
CA ALA A 18 9.31 19.18 -7.45
C ALA A 18 7.94 18.89 -6.85
N PHE A 19 6.94 18.50 -7.65
CA PHE A 19 5.62 18.12 -7.14
C PHE A 19 5.67 16.84 -6.29
N LEU A 20 6.41 15.81 -6.69
CA LEU A 20 6.50 14.57 -5.92
C LEU A 20 7.17 14.76 -4.55
N THR A 21 8.12 15.69 -4.47
CA THR A 21 8.95 15.92 -3.27
C THR A 21 8.49 17.12 -2.43
N ASP A 22 7.46 17.84 -2.87
CA ASP A 22 6.94 18.99 -2.14
C ASP A 22 6.45 18.57 -0.74
N PRO A 23 7.02 19.10 0.35
CA PRO A 23 6.69 18.69 1.71
C PRO A 23 5.31 19.17 2.17
N ALA A 24 4.68 20.13 1.50
CA ALA A 24 3.35 20.63 1.79
C ALA A 24 2.27 19.99 0.90
N ASP A 25 2.51 19.89 -0.41
CA ASP A 25 1.53 19.48 -1.43
C ASP A 25 1.90 18.20 -2.20
N GLY A 26 3.04 17.59 -1.89
CA GLY A 26 3.53 16.44 -2.61
C GLY A 26 2.77 15.15 -2.35
N LEU A 27 2.95 14.19 -3.26
CA LEU A 27 2.20 12.93 -3.27
C LEU A 27 2.58 12.01 -2.10
N PHE A 28 3.81 12.09 -1.61
CA PHE A 28 4.32 11.24 -0.53
C PHE A 28 4.09 11.85 0.85
N ARG A 29 2.82 11.99 1.25
CA ARG A 29 2.44 12.47 2.59
C ARG A 29 2.31 11.36 3.66
N ILE A 30 2.62 10.12 3.31
CA ILE A 30 2.40 8.95 4.17
C ILE A 30 3.72 8.18 4.31
N PRO A 31 4.11 7.72 5.51
CA PRO A 31 5.36 6.97 5.71
C PRO A 31 5.42 5.74 4.81
N ILE A 32 6.42 5.68 3.93
CA ILE A 32 6.72 4.50 3.13
C ILE A 32 7.60 3.55 3.95
N CYS A 33 7.01 2.45 4.45
CA CYS A 33 7.76 1.39 5.13
C CYS A 33 8.17 0.30 4.13
N ALA A 34 9.45 0.23 3.79
CA ALA A 34 10.03 -0.91 3.06
C ALA A 34 10.54 -1.96 4.05
N SER A 35 9.91 -3.13 4.12
CA SER A 35 10.32 -4.21 5.03
C SER A 35 11.31 -5.16 4.34
N GLY A 36 12.61 -4.99 4.64
CA GLY A 36 13.71 -5.83 4.11
C GLY A 36 14.06 -7.07 4.95
N ARG A 37 13.24 -7.49 5.92
CA ARG A 37 13.52 -8.65 6.79
C ARG A 37 12.62 -9.84 6.44
N PRO A 38 13.10 -11.09 6.64
CA PRO A 38 12.26 -12.26 6.44
C PRO A 38 11.00 -12.17 7.28
N LEU A 39 9.87 -12.47 6.65
CA LEU A 39 8.55 -12.39 7.26
C LEU A 39 8.47 -13.42 8.39
N ARG A 40 8.31 -12.95 9.62
CA ARG A 40 8.19 -13.83 10.80
C ARG A 40 6.76 -14.37 10.89
N PRO A 41 6.56 -15.67 11.19
CA PRO A 41 5.24 -16.20 11.52
C PRO A 41 4.61 -15.45 12.70
N ALA A 42 3.28 -15.39 12.74
CA ALA A 42 2.52 -14.85 13.86
C ALA A 42 2.66 -15.74 15.10
N ALA A 43 2.53 -15.12 16.28
CA ALA A 43 2.37 -15.86 17.53
C ALA A 43 0.92 -16.34 17.68
N ASP A 44 0.71 -17.37 18.50
CA ASP A 44 -0.61 -17.95 18.75
C ASP A 44 -1.66 -16.91 19.20
N GLY A 45 -2.92 -17.17 18.87
CA GLY A 45 -4.06 -16.36 19.27
C GLY A 45 -4.47 -15.28 18.27
N TRP A 46 -3.86 -15.23 17.08
CA TRP A 46 -4.30 -14.38 15.97
C TRP A 46 -5.66 -14.83 15.42
N GLU A 47 -5.99 -16.12 15.58
CA GLU A 47 -7.20 -16.78 15.12
C GLU A 47 -8.46 -16.12 15.72
N ARG A 48 -8.37 -15.62 16.96
CA ARG A 48 -9.50 -14.97 17.63
C ARG A 48 -10.05 -13.76 16.86
N GLN A 49 -9.19 -13.11 16.06
CA GLN A 49 -9.52 -11.89 15.31
C GLN A 49 -10.33 -12.19 14.04
N LEU A 50 -10.40 -13.45 13.62
CA LEU A 50 -11.08 -13.90 12.42
C LEU A 50 -12.16 -14.93 12.79
N ASP A 51 -13.22 -15.00 11.99
CA ASP A 51 -14.21 -16.10 12.09
C ASP A 51 -13.86 -17.27 11.18
N TRP A 52 -13.01 -17.02 10.18
CA TRP A 52 -12.61 -18.00 9.20
C TRP A 52 -11.17 -17.78 8.74
N TYR A 53 -10.42 -18.87 8.68
CA TYR A 53 -9.11 -18.94 8.06
C TYR A 53 -8.95 -20.34 7.43
N PRO A 54 -8.42 -20.47 6.20
CA PRO A 54 -8.22 -21.76 5.57
C PRO A 54 -7.28 -22.66 6.39
N ALA A 55 -7.71 -23.88 6.71
CA ALA A 55 -6.92 -24.79 7.55
C ALA A 55 -5.65 -25.32 6.84
N ASP A 56 -5.63 -25.27 5.51
CA ASP A 56 -4.50 -25.66 4.66
C ASP A 56 -3.47 -24.53 4.48
N PHE A 57 -3.74 -23.33 4.98
CA PHE A 57 -2.82 -22.21 4.90
C PHE A 57 -1.84 -22.22 6.07
N PRO A 58 -0.56 -21.87 5.83
CA PRO A 58 0.39 -21.69 6.93
C PRO A 58 -0.07 -20.53 7.83
N PRO A 59 0.33 -20.50 9.12
CA PRO A 59 0.04 -19.36 9.98
C PRO A 59 0.44 -18.04 9.31
N PRO A 60 -0.37 -16.98 9.47
CA PRO A 60 -0.09 -15.70 8.86
C PRO A 60 1.23 -15.14 9.40
N TYR A 61 1.81 -14.21 8.67
CA TYR A 61 2.96 -13.47 9.19
C TYR A 61 2.52 -12.49 10.29
N ALA A 62 3.45 -12.12 11.17
CA ALA A 62 3.18 -11.25 12.31
C ALA A 62 2.50 -9.93 11.92
N HIS A 63 2.90 -9.33 10.80
CA HIS A 63 2.29 -8.08 10.30
C HIS A 63 0.86 -8.28 9.76
N GLN A 64 0.54 -9.47 9.23
CA GLN A 64 -0.82 -9.80 8.80
C GLN A 64 -1.72 -10.01 10.03
N ALA A 65 -1.22 -10.70 11.06
CA ALA A 65 -1.94 -10.85 12.32
C ALA A 65 -2.21 -9.50 13.02
N GLU A 66 -1.25 -8.58 12.97
CA GLU A 66 -1.44 -7.20 13.43
C GLU A 66 -2.51 -6.46 12.61
N ALA A 67 -2.52 -6.64 11.29
CA ALA A 67 -3.59 -6.10 10.45
C ALA A 67 -4.97 -6.69 10.80
N PHE A 68 -5.07 -7.99 11.08
CA PHE A 68 -6.32 -8.61 11.53
C PHE A 68 -6.81 -8.01 12.85
N ALA A 69 -5.93 -7.82 13.83
CA ALA A 69 -6.28 -7.20 15.10
C ALA A 69 -6.75 -5.74 14.93
N ARG A 70 -6.15 -4.98 14.00
CA ARG A 70 -6.55 -3.60 13.71
C ARG A 70 -7.88 -3.49 12.97
N LEU A 71 -8.20 -4.48 12.13
CA LEU A 71 -9.33 -4.44 11.20
C LEU A 71 -10.53 -5.28 11.66
N THR A 72 -10.42 -6.07 12.73
CA THR A 72 -11.54 -6.89 13.21
C THR A 72 -12.75 -6.04 13.62
N SER A 73 -13.95 -6.57 13.50
CA SER A 73 -15.16 -5.95 14.08
C SER A 73 -15.69 -6.73 15.29
N LYS A 74 -14.93 -7.70 15.77
CA LYS A 74 -15.31 -8.56 16.90
C LYS A 74 -15.26 -7.80 18.22
N ASP A 75 -16.01 -8.29 19.21
CA ASP A 75 -16.02 -7.77 20.58
C ASP A 75 -16.32 -6.26 20.69
N GLY A 76 -17.06 -5.71 19.72
CA GLY A 76 -17.36 -4.28 19.66
C GLY A 76 -16.16 -3.40 19.28
N HIS A 77 -15.08 -3.99 18.75
CA HIS A 77 -13.93 -3.26 18.23
C HIS A 77 -14.34 -2.43 17.00
N GLN A 78 -13.91 -1.17 16.97
CA GLN A 78 -14.08 -0.31 15.82
C GLN A 78 -12.87 -0.49 14.89
N PRO A 79 -13.06 -0.95 13.64
CA PRO A 79 -11.95 -1.15 12.71
C PRO A 79 -11.15 0.14 12.45
N GLU A 80 -9.84 0.00 12.33
CA GLU A 80 -8.89 1.09 12.07
C GLU A 80 -8.29 0.98 10.65
N PRO A 81 -9.06 1.30 9.59
CA PRO A 81 -8.61 1.13 8.22
C PRO A 81 -7.48 2.11 7.88
N THR A 82 -6.51 1.64 7.10
CA THR A 82 -5.47 2.48 6.50
C THR A 82 -5.66 2.50 5.00
N LEU A 83 -5.74 3.69 4.41
CA LEU A 83 -5.81 3.84 2.96
C LEU A 83 -4.42 3.55 2.37
N VAL A 84 -4.32 2.48 1.59
CA VAL A 84 -3.12 2.14 0.83
C VAL A 84 -3.36 2.52 -0.63
N THR A 85 -2.65 3.54 -1.12
CA THR A 85 -2.62 3.87 -2.55
C THR A 85 -1.36 3.28 -3.16
N THR A 86 -1.50 2.25 -3.98
CA THR A 86 -0.39 1.78 -4.83
C THR A 86 -0.50 2.48 -6.18
N GLY A 87 0.52 3.25 -6.56
CA GLY A 87 0.66 3.78 -7.91
C GLY A 87 0.99 2.66 -8.91
N THR A 88 0.00 1.88 -9.32
CA THR A 88 0.11 1.01 -10.49
C THR A 88 -1.01 1.41 -11.45
N GLY A 89 -0.74 2.40 -12.29
CA GLY A 89 -1.64 2.82 -13.37
C GLY A 89 -1.78 1.72 -14.43
N SER A 90 -2.60 0.70 -14.14
CA SER A 90 -2.87 -0.40 -15.08
C SER A 90 -4.30 -0.96 -15.01
N GLY A 91 -5.27 -0.24 -14.44
CA GLY A 91 -6.70 -0.59 -14.55
C GLY A 91 -7.14 -1.83 -13.77
N LYS A 92 -7.54 -1.65 -12.50
CA LYS A 92 -8.40 -2.61 -11.77
C LYS A 92 -9.67 -1.92 -11.26
N THR A 93 -10.31 -1.16 -12.14
CA THR A 93 -11.64 -0.56 -11.89
C THR A 93 -12.72 -1.17 -12.78
N GLU A 94 -12.44 -2.23 -13.55
CA GLU A 94 -13.43 -2.86 -14.42
C GLU A 94 -13.36 -4.40 -14.34
N SER A 95 -13.81 -4.94 -13.22
CA SER A 95 -14.42 -6.29 -13.15
C SER A 95 -15.42 -6.30 -12.00
N CYS A 96 -16.29 -5.29 -11.99
CA CYS A 96 -17.65 -5.45 -11.50
C CYS A 96 -18.48 -5.78 -12.74
N GLY A 97 -18.83 -7.04 -12.89
CA GLY A 97 -19.67 -7.61 -13.94
C GLY A 97 -20.15 -8.96 -13.47
#